data_AF-A0A7Y4IJK1-F1
#
_entry.id   AF-A0A7Y4IJK1-F1
#
_cell.length_a   1.000
_cell.length_b   1.000
_cell.length_c   1.000
_cell.angle_alpha   90.00
_cell.angle_beta   90.00
_cell.angle_gamma   90.00
#
_symmetry.space_group_name_H-M   'P 1'
#
loop_
_entity.id
_entity.type
_entity.pdbx_description
1 polymer ?
#
loop_
_entity_poly.entity_id
_entity_poly.type
_entity_poly.pdbx_seq_one_letter_code
_entity_poly.pdbx_strand_id
1 'polypeptide(L)' 'MAKEKFERNKPHVNIGTIGHVDHGKTSLTAAITKVLAKTGGATFLA' A
#
# COMPACT_ATOMS: atom_id res chain seq x y z
N MET A 1 8.59 -13.68 19.29
CA MET A 1 8.37 -12.24 19.55
C MET A 1 6.96 -11.90 19.09
N ALA A 2 6.10 -11.37 19.97
CA ALA A 2 4.75 -10.98 19.57
C ALA A 2 4.87 -9.79 18.60
N LYS A 3 4.12 -9.83 17.48
CA LYS A 3 3.97 -8.64 16.63
C LYS A 3 3.43 -7.51 17.51
N GLU A 4 4.01 -6.31 17.40
CA GLU A 4 3.45 -5.12 18.04
C GLU A 4 1.97 -4.95 17.65
N LYS A 5 1.18 -4.51 18.61
CA LYS A 5 -0.22 -4.15 18.37
C LYS A 5 -0.23 -2.91 17.46
N PHE A 6 -0.95 -3.00 16.35
CA PHE A 6 -1.09 -1.87 15.44
C PHE A 6 -1.96 -0.77 16.05
N GLU A 7 -1.37 0.40 16.27
CA GLU A 7 -2.05 1.58 16.81
C GLU A 7 -2.62 2.46 15.69
N ARG A 8 -3.96 2.62 15.66
CA ARG A 8 -4.71 3.33 14.61
C ARG A 8 -4.83 4.83 14.88
N ASN A 9 -3.71 5.51 15.16
CA ASN A 9 -3.72 6.92 15.56
C ASN A 9 -3.75 7.90 14.38
N LYS A 10 -3.48 7.43 13.16
CA LYS A 10 -3.50 8.24 11.93
C LYS A 10 -4.85 8.15 11.24
N PRO A 11 -5.29 9.20 10.50
CA PRO A 11 -6.46 9.11 9.64
C PRO A 11 -6.35 7.91 8.69
N HIS A 12 -7.42 7.12 8.63
CA HIS A 12 -7.46 5.88 7.86
C HIS A 12 -8.52 5.96 6.76
N VAL A 13 -8.18 5.50 5.57
CA VAL A 13 -9.10 5.45 4.43
C VAL A 13 -9.06 4.04 3.83
N ASN A 14 -10.23 3.45 3.60
CA ASN A 14 -10.36 2.20 2.86
C ASN A 14 -10.38 2.51 1.36
N ILE A 15 -9.46 1.93 0.58
CA ILE A 15 -9.36 2.15 -0.86
C ILE A 15 -9.20 0.82 -1.61
N GLY A 16 -9.45 0.84 -2.93
CA GLY A 16 -9.19 -0.30 -3.82
C GLY A 16 -8.95 0.16 -5.26
N THR A 17 -8.21 -0.64 -6.02
CA THR A 17 -7.90 -0.39 -7.43
C THR A 17 -8.84 -1.20 -8.33
N ILE A 18 -9.71 -0.54 -9.12
CA ILE A 18 -10.72 -1.17 -9.99
C ILE A 18 -10.51 -0.81 -11.47
N GLY A 19 -11.10 -1.58 -12.41
CA GLY A 19 -10.98 -1.33 -13.86
C GLY A 19 -10.91 -2.61 -14.73
N HIS A 20 -10.85 -2.41 -16.05
CA HIS A 20 -10.81 -3.50 -17.06
C HIS A 20 -9.54 -4.35 -17.00
N VAL A 21 -9.58 -5.58 -17.53
CA VAL A 21 -8.41 -6.47 -17.63
C VAL A 21 -7.27 -5.76 -18.37
N ASP A 22 -6.03 -6.06 -18.01
CA ASP A 22 -4.80 -5.50 -18.58
C ASP A 22 -4.57 -3.98 -18.44
N HIS A 23 -5.44 -3.25 -17.73
CA HIS A 23 -5.24 -1.82 -17.43
C HIS A 23 -4.28 -1.56 -16.25
N GLY A 24 -3.49 -2.55 -15.84
CA GLY A 24 -2.39 -2.34 -14.89
C GLY A 24 -2.77 -2.10 -13.42
N LYS A 25 -3.94 -2.56 -12.95
CA LYS A 25 -4.37 -2.41 -11.54
C LYS A 25 -3.34 -2.96 -10.52
N THR A 26 -2.80 -4.14 -10.81
CA THR A 26 -1.75 -4.79 -9.99
C THR A 26 -0.46 -3.98 -10.04
N SER A 27 -0.02 -3.58 -11.23
CA SER A 27 1.20 -2.80 -11.44
C SER A 27 1.13 -1.43 -10.77
N LEU A 28 -0.02 -0.75 -10.85
CA LEU A 28 -0.26 0.53 -10.17
C LEU A 28 -0.20 0.37 -8.65
N THR A 29 -0.81 -0.68 -8.11
CA THR A 29 -0.79 -0.95 -6.67
C THR A 29 0.64 -1.19 -6.17
N ALA A 30 1.46 -1.93 -6.92
CA ALA A 30 2.88 -2.12 -6.61
C ALA A 30 3.70 -0.82 -6.74
N ALA A 31 3.38 0.03 -7.73
CA ALA A 31 4.05 1.31 -7.90
C ALA A 31 3.76 2.28 -6.74
N ILE A 32 2.51 2.33 -6.25
CA ILE A 32 2.12 3.15 -5.10
C ILE A 32 2.96 2.79 -3.86
N THR A 33 3.04 1.50 -3.51
CA THR A 33 3.82 1.05 -2.35
C THR A 33 5.32 1.29 -2.54
N LYS A 34 5.86 1.07 -3.74
CA LYS A 34 7.27 1.34 -4.07
C LYS A 34 7.63 2.81 -3.94
N VAL A 35 6.77 3.73 -4.40
CA VAL A 35 7.02 5.18 -4.31
C VAL A 35 6.95 5.66 -2.87
N LEU A 36 5.93 5.26 -2.12
CA LEU A 36 5.79 5.65 -0.71
C LEU A 36 6.92 5.09 0.17
N ALA A 37 7.46 3.91 -0.17
CA ALA A 37 8.61 3.36 0.53
C ALA A 37 9.88 4.21 0.37
N LYS A 38 10.07 4.88 -0.79
CA LYS A 38 11.21 5.78 -1.00
C LYS A 38 11.23 6.98 -0.05
N THR A 39 10.06 7.40 0.42
CA THR A 39 9.91 8.53 1.36
C THR A 39 9.65 8.07 2.79
N GLY A 40 9.79 6.77 3.10
CA GLY A 40 9.54 6.20 4.42
C GLY A 40 8.06 6.10 4.82
N GLY A 41 7.14 6.26 3.86
CA GLY A 41 5.68 6.24 4.11
C GLY A 41 5.05 4.85 4.02
N ALA A 42 5.76 3.85 3.50
CA ALA A 42 5.27 2.48 3.37
C ALA A 42 6.41 1.47 3.37
N THR A 43 6.07 0.19 3.53
CA THR A 43 6.97 -0.93 3.27
C THR A 43 6.67 -1.49 1.88
N PHE A 44 7.69 -1.61 1.03
CA PHE A 44 7.57 -2.29 -0.26
C PHE A 44 8.01 -3.75 -0.12
N LEU A 45 7.16 -4.68 -0.53
CA LEU A 45 7.46 -6.12 -0.64
C LEU A 45 7.43 -6.48 -2.12
N ALA A 46 8.56 -6.99 -2.63
CA ALA A 46 8.71 -7.42 -4.03
C ALA A 46 8.11 -8.81 -4.25
#